data_AF-A0A7W6WTJ9-F1
#
_entry.id   AF-A0A7W6WTJ9-F1
#
_cell.length_a   1.000
_cell.length_b   1.000
_cell.length_c   1.000
_cell.angle_alpha   90.00
_cell.angle_beta   90.00
_cell.angle_gamma   90.00
#
_symmetry.space_group_name_H-M   'P 1'
#
loop_
_entity.id
_entity.type
_entity.pdbx_description
1 polymer ?
#
loop_
_entity_poly.entity_id
_entity_poly.type
_entity_poly.pdbx_seq_one_letter_code
_entity_poly.pdbx_strand_id
1 'polypeptide(L)' 'MSLQINKGLDFTPAQWIAALAGFVLSAGLAQILVLQGYLTRNWAIIPVIIGFGLPPAIVGWLKSRKRDVS' A
#
# COMPACT_ATOMS: atom_id res chain seq x y z
N MET A 1 5.15 12.76 35.90
CA MET A 1 4.05 11.94 35.33
C MET A 1 4.09 12.11 33.83
N SER A 2 4.47 11.06 33.08
CA SER A 2 4.39 11.10 31.62
C SER A 2 2.93 11.13 31.21
N LEU A 3 2.53 12.18 30.48
CA LEU A 3 1.26 12.19 29.78
C LEU A 3 1.26 10.98 28.83
N GLN A 4 0.40 10.00 29.10
CA GLN A 4 0.12 8.94 28.14
C GLN A 4 -0.51 9.62 26.92
N ILE A 5 0.33 9.95 25.94
CA ILE A 5 -0.11 10.30 24.60
C ILE A 5 -0.88 9.08 24.13
N ASN A 6 -2.21 9.21 24.09
CA ASN A 6 -3.10 8.24 23.50
C ASN A 6 -2.74 8.16 22.02
N LYS A 7 -1.74 7.32 21.71
CA LYS A 7 -1.36 6.99 20.34
C LYS A 7 -2.53 6.16 19.83
N GLY A 8 -3.49 6.84 19.21
CA GLY A 8 -4.61 6.19 18.54
C GLY A 8 -4.12 5.04 17.67
N LEU A 9 -5.01 4.07 17.43
CA LEU A 9 -4.71 2.77 16.81
C LEU A 9 -3.58 2.84 15.76
N ASP A 10 -2.45 2.19 16.05
CA ASP A 10 -1.27 2.25 15.20
C ASP A 10 -1.45 1.31 14.00
N PHE A 11 -1.90 1.87 12.87
CA PHE A 11 -2.07 1.14 11.61
C PHE A 11 -0.74 0.88 10.87
N THR A 12 0.39 1.31 11.42
CA THR A 12 1.69 1.20 10.77
C THR A 12 2.10 -0.26 10.47
N PRO A 13 1.87 -1.26 11.34
CA PRO A 13 2.12 -2.66 10.99
C PRO A 13 1.14 -3.21 9.94
N ALA A 14 -0.15 -2.87 10.08
CA ALA A 14 -1.21 -3.33 9.18
C ALA A 14 -1.02 -2.83 7.74
N GLN A 15 -0.52 -1.61 7.56
CA GLN A 15 -0.25 -1.05 6.22
C GLN A 15 0.82 -1.85 5.47
N TRP A 16 1.82 -2.38 6.17
CA TRP A 16 2.92 -3.13 5.56
C TRP A 16 2.52 -4.57 5.24
N ILE A 17 1.67 -5.17 6.06
CA ILE A 17 1.03 -6.46 5.74
C ILE A 17 0.15 -6.30 4.49
N ALA A 18 -0.65 -5.24 4.43
CA ALA A 18 -1.48 -4.94 3.27
C ALA A 18 -0.63 -4.65 2.02
N ALA A 19 0.49 -3.93 2.16
CA ALA A 19 1.44 -3.68 1.07
C ALA A 19 2.06 -4.98 0.55
N LEU A 20 2.43 -5.91 1.44
CA LEU A 20 2.98 -7.21 1.06
C LEU A 20 1.93 -8.06 0.33
N ALA A 21 0.70 -8.10 0.83
CA ALA A 21 -0.40 -8.79 0.16
C ALA A 21 -0.69 -8.18 -1.23
N GLY A 22 -0.72 -6.85 -1.31
CA GLY A 22 -0.88 -6.11 -2.57
C GLY A 22 0.24 -6.39 -3.56
N PHE A 23 1.50 -6.44 -3.11
CA PHE A 23 2.64 -6.82 -3.95
C PHE A 23 2.47 -8.21 -4.56
N VAL A 24 2.13 -9.22 -3.75
CA VAL A 24 2.00 -10.62 -4.22
C VAL A 24 0.86 -10.75 -5.22
N LEU A 25 -0.31 -10.18 -4.91
CA LEU A 25 -1.47 -10.21 -5.81
C LEU A 25 -1.17 -9.50 -7.12
N SER A 26 -0.59 -8.29 -7.07
CA SER A 26 -0.26 -7.52 -8.26
C SER A 26 0.85 -8.16 -9.09
N ALA A 27 1.83 -8.83 -8.48
CA ALA A 27 2.85 -9.58 -9.20
C ALA A 27 2.26 -10.78 -9.94
N GLY A 28 1.37 -11.55 -9.28
CA GLY A 28 0.64 -12.65 -9.92
C GLY A 28 -0.23 -12.16 -11.09
N LEU A 29 -0.95 -11.06 -10.91
CA LEU A 29 -1.77 -10.44 -11.95
C LEU A 29 -0.92 -9.95 -13.12
N ALA A 30 0.21 -9.28 -12.84
CA ALA A 30 1.15 -8.82 -13.86
C ALA A 30 1.72 -9.99 -14.68
N GLN A 31 2.05 -11.10 -14.03
CA GLN A 31 2.51 -12.30 -14.73
C GLN A 31 1.43 -12.85 -15.68
N ILE A 32 0.17 -12.94 -15.23
CA ILE A 32 -0.94 -13.40 -16.08
C ILE A 32 -1.14 -12.46 -17.28
N LEU A 33 -1.14 -11.14 -17.05
CA LEU A 33 -1.32 -10.15 -18.12
C LEU A 33 -0.19 -10.21 -19.15
N VAL A 34 1.05 -10.46 -18.72
CA VAL A 34 2.19 -10.66 -19.63
C VAL A 34 2.04 -11.95 -20.42
N LEU A 35 1.67 -13.06 -19.77
CA LEU A 35 1.49 -14.35 -20.44
C LEU A 35 0.35 -14.33 -21.47
N GLN A 36 -0.69 -13.56 -21.22
CA GLN A 36 -1.83 -13.40 -22.13
C GLN A 36 -1.60 -12.34 -23.23
N GLY A 37 -0.45 -11.66 -23.24
CA GLY A 37 -0.10 -10.66 -24.25
C GLY A 37 -0.80 -9.30 -24.06
N TYR A 38 -1.54 -9.09 -22.97
CA TYR A 38 -2.18 -7.81 -22.66
C TYR A 38 -1.20 -6.76 -22.13
N LEU A 39 -0.05 -7.19 -21.62
CA LEU A 39 0.94 -6.31 -21.02
C LEU A 39 2.34 -6.68 -21.48
N THR A 40 3.10 -5.71 -21.96
CA THR A 40 4.53 -5.94 -22.23
C THR A 40 5.27 -6.13 -20.91
N ARG A 41 6.26 -7.03 -20.89
CA ARG A 41 7.04 -7.36 -19.68
C ARG A 41 7.59 -6.14 -18.93
N ASN A 42 8.00 -5.10 -19.65
CA ASN A 42 8.54 -3.87 -19.04
C ASN A 42 7.47 -3.08 -18.26
N TRP A 43 6.21 -3.19 -18.66
CA TRP A 43 5.08 -2.51 -18.03
C TRP A 43 4.52 -3.28 -16.83
N ALA A 44 4.93 -4.54 -16.64
CA ALA A 44 4.54 -5.38 -15.50
C ALA A 44 4.95 -4.81 -14.13
N ILE A 45 5.94 -3.91 -14.10
CA ILE A 45 6.38 -3.26 -12.87
C ILE A 45 5.35 -2.28 -12.30
N ILE A 46 4.53 -1.68 -13.16
CA ILE A 46 3.54 -0.67 -12.76
C ILE A 46 2.49 -1.24 -11.79
N PRO A 47 1.76 -2.33 -12.12
CA PRO A 47 0.79 -2.90 -11.18
C PRO A 47 1.45 -3.33 -9.87
N VAL A 48 2.70 -3.81 -9.90
CA VAL A 48 3.45 -4.21 -8.70
C VAL A 48 3.76 -3.02 -7.80
N ILE A 49 4.24 -1.91 -8.36
CA ILE A 49 4.48 -0.67 -7.62
C ILE A 49 3.17 -0.14 -7.03
N ILE A 50 2.08 -0.17 -7.80
CA ILE A 50 0.77 0.28 -7.34
C ILE A 50 0.29 -0.59 -6.18
N GLY A 51 0.32 -1.92 -6.31
CA GLY A 51 -0.15 -2.85 -5.27
C GLY A 51 0.59 -2.71 -3.95
N PHE A 52 1.91 -2.49 -4.00
CA PHE A 52 2.73 -2.26 -2.81
C PHE A 52 2.57 -0.84 -2.23
N GLY A 53 2.50 0.18 -3.10
CA GLY A 53 2.53 1.59 -2.71
C GLY A 53 1.19 2.14 -2.25
N LEU A 54 0.05 1.58 -2.71
CA LEU A 54 -1.28 2.08 -2.36
C LEU A 54 -1.55 2.05 -0.84
N PRO A 55 -1.29 0.95 -0.13
CA PRO A 55 -1.61 0.87 1.30
C PRO A 55 -0.88 1.92 2.17
N PRO A 56 0.45 2.12 2.09
CA PRO A 56 1.12 3.18 2.85
C PRO A 56 0.71 4.58 2.39
N ALA A 57 0.42 4.79 1.10
CA ALA A 57 -0.07 6.08 0.60
C ALA A 57 -1.44 6.44 1.20
N ILE A 58 -2.38 5.48 1.27
CA ILE A 58 -3.70 5.68 1.89
C ILE A 58 -3.54 6.01 3.38
N VAL A 59 -2.71 5.27 4.12
CA VAL A 59 -2.47 5.54 5.54
C VAL A 59 -1.82 6.91 5.76
N GLY A 60 -0.86 7.29 4.90
CA GLY A 60 -0.24 8.62 4.92
C GLY A 60 -1.25 9.75 4.67
N TRP A 61 -2.15 9.57 3.70
CA TRP A 61 -3.23 10.52 3.41
C TRP A 61 -4.22 10.65 4.58
N LEU A 62 -4.64 9.53 5.17
CA LEU A 62 -5.53 9.53 6.34
C LEU A 62 -4.90 10.22 7.55
N LYS A 63 -3.59 10.02 7.78
CA LYS A 63 -2.86 10.71 8.85
C LYS A 63 -2.80 12.22 8.61
N SER A 64 -2.62 12.65 7.37
CA SER A 64 -2.59 14.07 7.00
C SER A 64 -3.95 14.73 7.21
N ARG A 65 -5.03 14.08 6.75
CA ARG A 65 -6.42 14.54 6.96
C ARG A 65 -6.79 14.68 8.43
N LYS A 66 -6.24 13.86 9.32
CA LYS A 66 -6.47 13.97 10.77
C LYS A 66 -5.74 15.15 11.41
N ARG A 67 -4.61 15.60 10.86
CA ARG A 67 -3.88 16.79 11.35
C ARG A 67 -4.56 18.09 10.94
N ASP A 68 -5.18 18.14 9.77
CA ASP A 68 -5.79 19.38 9.26
C ASP A 68 -7.12 19.74 9.94
N VAL A 69 -7.69 18.84 10.76
CA VAL A 69 -9.00 19.00 11.42
C VAL A 69 -8.87 19.20 12.94
N SER A 70 -7.65 19.09 13.49
CA SER A 70 -7.34 19.28 14.93
C SER A 70 -6.66 20.61 15.18
#